data_AF-A0AAD2CWM1-F1
#
_entry.id   AF-A0AAD2CWM1-F1
#
_cell.length_a   1.000
_cell.length_b   1.000
_cell.length_c   1.000
_cell.angle_alpha   90.00
_cell.angle_beta   90.00
_cell.angle_gamma   90.00
#
_symmetry.space_group_name_H-M   'P 1'
#
loop_
_entity.id
_entity.type
_entity.pdbx_description
1 polymer ?
#
loop_
_entity_poly.entity_id
_entity_poly.type
_entity_poly.pdbx_seq_one_letter_code
_entity_poly.pdbx_strand_id
1 'polypeptide(L)'
;MASSDSFSNGRLPLLLQDITSSDLMFFDADTTFQDSTLQMAVEIYNEAQALAKDGNHRKACEEYASGLFIGRKVVQKLQEAALDENSSITAEEEEEEEDDPRLALEWLIATYLAMFQSRVALGDWNKARADAWAACNYAQYSPNGSLGGDGMDARSFQLELTVLSAMWTVCQNTNDKINEWQTLQSIQQLLKLPFPQSKVGSIGITREQVEDRLKVLKDELEAKT
;
A
#
# COMPACT_ATOMS: atom_id res chain seq x y z
N MET A 1 17.38 -13.35 -38.67
CA MET A 1 16.99 -11.93 -38.62
C MET A 1 15.80 -11.84 -37.69
N ALA A 2 16.03 -11.43 -36.43
CA ALA A 2 14.99 -11.30 -35.43
C ALA A 2 14.33 -9.93 -35.56
N SER A 3 12.99 -9.93 -35.67
CA SER A 3 12.18 -8.72 -35.66
C SER A 3 12.26 -8.06 -34.29
N SER A 4 12.66 -6.79 -34.31
CA SER A 4 12.63 -5.88 -33.18
C SER A 4 11.22 -5.34 -33.05
N ASP A 5 10.41 -5.93 -32.19
CA ASP A 5 9.16 -5.30 -31.81
C ASP A 5 9.44 -4.21 -30.78
N SER A 6 9.31 -2.99 -31.28
CA SER A 6 9.31 -1.73 -30.57
C SER A 6 8.25 -1.75 -29.45
N PHE A 7 8.70 -1.71 -28.20
CA PHE A 7 7.85 -1.30 -27.10
C PHE A 7 7.45 0.16 -27.31
N SER A 8 6.18 0.35 -27.65
CA SER A 8 5.58 1.63 -27.95
C SER A 8 5.67 2.61 -26.77
N ASN A 9 6.18 3.79 -27.07
CA ASN A 9 6.08 5.00 -26.26
C ASN A 9 4.63 5.27 -25.79
N GLY A 10 4.48 5.61 -24.51
CA GLY A 10 3.62 6.73 -24.10
C GLY A 10 2.15 6.47 -23.78
N ARG A 11 1.73 5.27 -23.37
CA ARG A 11 0.44 5.09 -22.69
C ARG A 11 0.68 4.47 -21.32
N LEU A 12 0.32 5.21 -20.26
CA LEU A 12 0.05 4.61 -18.96
C LEU A 12 -0.89 3.43 -19.19
N PRO A 13 -0.62 2.23 -18.64
CA PRO A 13 -1.54 1.10 -18.71
C PRO A 13 -2.95 1.56 -18.34
N LEU A 14 -3.99 1.09 -19.05
CA LEU A 14 -5.39 1.41 -18.75
C LEU A 14 -5.75 1.19 -17.27
N LEU A 15 -5.06 0.25 -16.60
CA LEU A 15 -5.12 0.01 -15.15
C LEU A 15 -4.80 1.24 -14.29
N LEU A 16 -3.86 2.09 -14.70
CA LEU A 16 -3.55 3.33 -14.00
C LEU A 16 -4.63 4.38 -14.19
N GLN A 17 -5.36 4.39 -15.31
CA GLN A 17 -6.44 5.37 -15.53
C GLN A 17 -7.63 5.13 -14.59
N ASP A 18 -7.96 3.86 -14.32
CA ASP A 18 -9.04 3.50 -13.40
C ASP A 18 -8.65 3.69 -11.92
N ILE A 19 -7.37 3.55 -11.57
CA ILE A 19 -6.85 3.80 -10.20
C ILE A 19 -6.59 5.30 -9.96
N THR A 20 -6.39 6.10 -11.01
CA THR A 20 -6.36 7.57 -10.94
C THR A 20 -7.75 8.21 -10.95
N SER A 21 -8.83 7.41 -11.06
CA SER A 21 -10.16 7.93 -10.79
C SER A 21 -10.18 8.43 -9.35
N SER A 22 -10.37 9.73 -9.22
CA SER A 22 -10.28 10.59 -8.03
C SER A 22 -11.12 10.18 -6.80
N ASP A 23 -11.75 9.01 -6.83
CA ASP A 23 -12.64 8.47 -5.80
C ASP A 23 -12.00 7.42 -4.90
N LEU A 24 -10.72 7.08 -5.07
CA LEU A 24 -9.97 6.33 -4.05
C LEU A 24 -9.58 7.27 -2.90
N MET A 25 -10.57 7.77 -2.18
CA MET A 25 -10.38 8.31 -0.83
C MET A 25 -9.99 7.13 0.06
N PHE A 26 -8.70 6.83 0.15
CA PHE A 26 -8.18 5.62 0.81
C PHE A 26 -8.49 5.56 2.31
N PHE A 27 -8.73 6.73 2.89
CA PHE A 27 -9.07 6.87 4.29
C PHE A 27 -10.18 7.91 4.45
N ASP A 28 -11.18 7.59 5.27
CA ASP A 28 -12.34 8.44 5.50
C ASP A 28 -11.92 9.70 6.28
N ALA A 29 -12.28 10.87 5.76
CA ALA A 29 -11.97 12.16 6.36
C ALA A 29 -12.66 12.35 7.72
N ASP A 30 -13.75 11.61 7.97
CA ASP A 30 -14.50 11.62 9.22
C ASP A 30 -13.88 10.73 10.30
N THR A 31 -12.73 10.07 10.03
CA THR A 31 -12.05 9.25 11.03
C THR A 31 -11.41 10.13 12.11
N THR A 32 -11.73 9.85 13.37
CA THR A 32 -11.18 10.53 14.53
C THR A 32 -10.41 9.55 15.43
N PHE A 33 -9.26 9.99 15.92
CA PHE A 33 -8.46 9.27 16.92
C PHE A 33 -8.41 10.09 18.23
N GLN A 34 -8.36 9.40 19.37
CA GLN A 34 -8.19 9.99 20.68
C GLN A 34 -6.74 10.47 20.91
N ASP A 35 -5.74 9.75 20.37
CA ASP A 35 -4.36 10.21 20.40
C ASP A 35 -4.22 11.50 19.57
N SER A 36 -3.98 12.61 20.26
CA SER A 36 -3.84 13.94 19.62
C SER A 36 -2.73 14.01 18.56
N THR A 37 -1.69 13.18 18.66
CA THR A 37 -0.61 13.11 17.68
C THR A 37 -1.09 12.39 16.42
N LEU A 38 -1.85 11.30 16.58
CA LEU A 38 -2.44 10.58 15.46
C LEU A 38 -3.55 11.42 14.79
N GLN A 39 -4.37 12.12 15.57
CA GLN A 39 -5.38 13.05 15.06
C GLN A 39 -4.73 14.18 14.24
N MET A 40 -3.65 14.80 14.75
CA MET A 40 -2.88 15.79 14.00
C MET A 40 -2.32 15.23 12.69
N ALA A 41 -1.88 13.96 12.69
CA ALA A 41 -1.39 13.31 11.49
C ALA A 41 -2.50 13.08 10.44
N VAL A 42 -3.74 12.81 10.86
CA VAL A 42 -4.92 12.71 9.99
C VAL A 42 -5.28 14.08 9.39
N GLU A 43 -5.22 15.15 10.17
CA GLU A 43 -5.46 16.51 9.65
C GLU A 43 -4.46 16.88 8.54
N ILE A 44 -3.17 16.61 8.76
CA ILE A 44 -2.13 16.82 7.75
C ILE A 44 -2.37 15.94 6.51
N TYR A 45 -2.81 14.70 6.69
CA TYR A 45 -3.19 13.82 5.59
C TYR A 45 -4.34 14.43 4.74
N ASN A 46 -5.36 14.99 5.38
CA ASN A 46 -6.48 15.64 4.69
C ASN A 46 -6.03 16.89 3.91
N GLU A 47 -5.12 17.69 4.47
CA GLU A 47 -4.50 18.82 3.78
C GLU A 47 -3.69 18.36 2.56
N ALA A 48 -2.90 17.29 2.71
CA ALA A 48 -2.14 16.68 1.62
C ALA A 48 -3.06 16.16 0.50
N GLN A 49 -4.20 15.57 0.84
CA GLN A 49 -5.21 15.16 -0.14
C GLN A 49 -5.77 16.35 -0.92
N ALA A 50 -6.09 17.46 -0.23
CA ALA A 50 -6.58 18.68 -0.89
C ALA A 50 -5.54 19.22 -1.89
N LEU A 51 -4.27 19.28 -1.49
CA LEU A 51 -3.16 19.67 -2.38
C LEU A 51 -3.03 18.74 -3.58
N ALA A 52 -3.18 17.42 -3.39
CA ALA A 52 -3.11 16.46 -4.49
C ALA A 52 -4.28 16.61 -5.47
N LYS A 53 -5.51 16.87 -4.98
CA LYS A 53 -6.70 17.15 -5.80
C LYS A 53 -6.54 18.41 -6.64
N ASP A 54 -5.85 19.42 -6.11
CA ASP A 54 -5.50 20.64 -6.84
C ASP A 54 -4.31 20.45 -7.81
N GLY A 55 -3.80 19.23 -7.96
CA GLY A 55 -2.66 18.90 -8.83
C GLY A 55 -1.29 19.30 -8.26
N ASN A 56 -1.24 19.78 -7.02
CA ASN A 56 -0.01 20.18 -6.35
C ASN A 56 0.71 18.99 -5.69
N HIS A 57 1.03 17.99 -6.51
CA HIS A 57 1.58 16.71 -6.05
C HIS A 57 2.90 16.84 -5.28
N ARG A 58 3.72 17.87 -5.56
CA ARG A 58 4.98 18.07 -4.82
C ARG A 58 4.73 18.47 -3.38
N LYS A 59 3.88 19.47 -3.14
CA LYS A 59 3.51 19.87 -1.78
C LYS A 59 2.71 18.78 -1.08
N ALA A 60 1.81 18.10 -1.79
CA ALA A 60 1.11 16.95 -1.23
C ALA A 60 2.07 15.88 -0.70
N CYS A 61 3.14 15.55 -1.44
CA CYS A 61 4.17 14.63 -0.97
C CYS A 61 4.91 15.14 0.30
N GLU A 62 5.14 16.44 0.41
CA GLU A 62 5.76 17.05 1.59
C GLU A 62 4.84 16.92 2.81
N GLU A 63 3.56 17.21 2.66
CA GLU A 63 2.58 17.08 3.74
C GLU A 63 2.33 15.62 4.13
N TYR A 64 2.17 14.70 3.17
CA TYR A 64 2.10 13.27 3.49
C TYR A 64 3.32 12.80 4.29
N ALA A 65 4.53 13.26 3.93
CA ALA A 65 5.74 12.91 4.68
C ALA A 65 5.73 13.48 6.10
N SER A 66 5.22 14.69 6.31
CA SER A 66 5.03 15.30 7.63
C SER A 66 4.02 14.50 8.47
N GLY A 67 2.86 14.15 7.91
CA GLY A 67 1.86 13.32 8.59
C GLY A 67 2.42 11.95 8.98
N LEU A 68 3.12 11.28 8.05
CA LEU A 68 3.81 10.01 8.34
C LEU A 68 4.87 10.13 9.44
N PHE A 69 5.64 11.22 9.45
CA PHE A 69 6.66 11.43 10.49
C PHE A 69 6.05 11.52 11.89
N ILE A 70 4.89 12.17 11.99
CA ILE A 70 4.16 12.39 13.25
C ILE A 70 3.44 11.10 13.69
N GLY A 71 2.59 10.53 12.83
CA GLY A 71 1.69 9.45 13.22
C GLY A 71 2.32 8.05 13.25
N ARG A 72 3.34 7.76 12.42
CA ARG A 72 3.82 6.37 12.23
C ARG A 72 4.26 5.69 13.52
N LYS A 73 4.93 6.40 14.43
CA LYS A 73 5.39 5.81 15.69
C LYS A 73 4.22 5.49 16.63
N VAL A 74 3.15 6.27 16.59
CA VAL A 74 1.93 6.01 17.38
C VAL A 74 1.27 4.73 16.87
N VAL A 75 1.08 4.63 15.54
CA VAL A 75 0.53 3.41 14.92
C VAL A 75 1.36 2.18 15.27
N GLN A 76 2.69 2.26 15.23
CA GLN A 76 3.58 1.15 15.58
C GLN A 76 3.38 0.70 17.04
N LYS A 77 3.24 1.63 17.98
CA LYS A 77 2.98 1.30 19.39
C LYS A 77 1.61 0.66 19.60
N LEU A 78 0.57 1.18 18.95
CA LEU A 78 -0.78 0.60 19.01
C LEU A 78 -0.78 -0.84 18.48
N GLN A 79 -0.03 -1.11 17.42
CA GLN A 79 0.13 -2.46 16.88
C GLN A 79 0.91 -3.39 17.82
N GLU A 80 1.98 -2.91 18.44
CA GLU A 80 2.74 -3.68 19.43
C GLU A 80 1.88 -4.03 20.65
N ALA A 81 1.13 -3.07 21.20
CA ALA A 81 0.22 -3.28 22.33
C ALA A 81 -0.86 -4.32 22.01
N ALA A 82 -1.51 -4.21 20.85
CA ALA A 82 -2.54 -5.16 20.40
C ALA A 82 -2.02 -6.61 20.24
N LEU A 83 -0.73 -6.78 19.92
CA LEU A 83 -0.09 -8.09 19.84
C LEU A 83 0.25 -8.66 21.21
N ASP A 84 0.61 -7.80 22.17
CA ASP A 84 0.97 -8.17 23.54
C ASP A 84 -0.25 -8.48 24.42
N GLU A 85 -1.43 -7.93 24.15
CA GLU A 85 -2.67 -8.24 24.90
C GLU A 85 -3.20 -9.66 24.71
N ASN A 86 -2.80 -10.37 23.65
CA ASN A 86 -2.99 -11.82 23.54
C ASN A 86 -2.10 -12.61 24.52
N SER A 87 -1.20 -11.93 25.24
CA SER A 87 -0.34 -12.44 26.30
C SER A 87 -0.77 -11.84 27.66
N SER A 88 -1.93 -12.29 28.14
CA SER A 88 -2.37 -12.21 29.54
C SER A 88 -2.30 -10.83 30.23
N ILE A 89 -3.42 -10.14 30.35
CA ILE A 89 -3.75 -9.37 31.56
C ILE A 89 -5.24 -9.55 31.90
N THR A 90 -5.46 -9.74 33.20
CA THR A 90 -6.74 -9.86 33.88
C THR A 90 -7.57 -8.60 33.73
N ALA A 91 -8.85 -8.80 33.40
CA ALA A 91 -9.88 -7.77 33.37
C ALA A 91 -9.95 -7.02 34.70
N GLU A 92 -9.40 -5.81 34.75
CA GLU A 92 -9.69 -4.75 35.72
C GLU A 92 -8.78 -3.53 35.42
N GLU A 93 -8.93 -2.93 34.24
CA GLU A 93 -8.45 -1.56 33.98
C GLU A 93 -9.45 -0.89 33.02
N GLU A 94 -9.67 0.40 33.25
CA GLU A 94 -10.87 1.17 32.90
C GLU A 94 -11.12 1.26 31.39
N GLU A 95 -12.41 1.30 30.99
CA GLU A 95 -12.87 1.59 29.63
C GLU A 95 -12.46 3.01 29.20
N GLU A 96 -11.17 3.27 28.98
CA GLU A 96 -10.76 4.31 28.03
C GLU A 96 -10.93 3.71 26.63
N GLU A 97 -11.75 4.35 25.79
CA GLU A 97 -11.90 3.95 24.39
C GLU A 97 -10.55 4.15 23.67
N GLU A 98 -9.70 3.12 23.70
CA GLU A 98 -8.42 3.13 23.03
C GLU A 98 -8.58 3.23 21.50
N ASP A 99 -7.65 3.92 20.84
CA ASP A 99 -7.63 4.04 19.38
C ASP A 99 -7.54 2.65 18.72
N ASP A 100 -8.46 2.35 17.79
CA ASP A 100 -8.47 1.08 17.06
C ASP A 100 -7.14 0.89 16.29
N PRO A 101 -6.30 -0.09 16.69
CA PRO A 101 -5.01 -0.33 16.05
C PRO A 101 -5.16 -0.64 14.56
N ARG A 102 -6.22 -1.33 14.15
CA ARG A 102 -6.48 -1.66 12.75
C ARG A 102 -6.74 -0.40 11.95
N LEU A 103 -7.60 0.49 12.45
CA LEU A 103 -7.93 1.74 11.78
C LEU A 103 -6.69 2.64 11.64
N ALA A 104 -5.86 2.69 12.68
CA ALA A 104 -4.57 3.39 12.68
C ALA A 104 -3.59 2.81 11.63
N LEU A 105 -3.57 1.48 11.47
CA LEU A 105 -2.76 0.81 10.44
C LEU A 105 -3.31 1.07 9.02
N GLU A 106 -4.63 1.06 8.84
CA GLU A 106 -5.27 1.41 7.56
C GLU A 106 -4.93 2.84 7.13
N TRP A 107 -4.97 3.79 8.08
CA TRP A 107 -4.52 5.17 7.83
C TRP A 107 -3.07 5.22 7.33
N LEU A 108 -2.17 4.46 7.99
CA LEU A 108 -0.76 4.44 7.65
C LEU A 108 -0.54 3.92 6.22
N ILE A 109 -1.19 2.81 5.86
CA ILE A 109 -1.13 2.21 4.53
C ILE A 109 -1.71 3.18 3.49
N ALA A 110 -2.89 3.75 3.76
CA ALA A 110 -3.56 4.71 2.90
C ALA A 110 -2.69 5.95 2.62
N THR A 111 -1.96 6.44 3.63
CA THR A 111 -1.04 7.57 3.49
C THR A 111 0.12 7.26 2.56
N TYR A 112 0.74 6.08 2.70
CA TYR A 112 1.78 5.64 1.76
C TYR A 112 1.25 5.50 0.33
N LEU A 113 0.05 4.96 0.13
CA LEU A 113 -0.55 4.83 -1.20
C LEU A 113 -0.89 6.18 -1.84
N ALA A 114 -1.40 7.14 -1.07
CA ALA A 114 -1.69 8.48 -1.55
C ALA A 114 -0.40 9.24 -1.92
N MET A 115 0.67 9.06 -1.13
CA MET A 115 1.99 9.59 -1.47
C MET A 115 2.57 8.93 -2.72
N PHE A 116 2.45 7.60 -2.85
CA PHE A 116 2.82 6.85 -4.06
C PHE A 116 2.18 7.45 -5.32
N GLN A 117 0.86 7.67 -5.31
CA GLN A 117 0.15 8.24 -6.46
C GLN A 117 0.69 9.63 -6.82
N SER A 118 0.93 10.48 -5.82
CA SER A 118 1.50 11.81 -6.04
C SER A 118 2.92 11.72 -6.62
N ARG A 119 3.73 10.75 -6.20
CA ARG A 119 5.07 10.52 -6.78
C ARG A 119 5.03 9.95 -8.19
N VAL A 120 4.07 9.10 -8.51
CA VAL A 120 3.81 8.64 -9.89
C VAL A 120 3.44 9.82 -10.78
N ALA A 121 2.56 10.71 -10.33
CA ALA A 121 2.19 11.92 -11.07
C ALA A 121 3.38 12.86 -11.33
N LEU A 122 4.38 12.85 -10.43
CA LEU A 122 5.64 13.59 -10.59
C LEU A 122 6.71 12.84 -11.40
N GLY A 123 6.49 11.57 -11.76
CA GLY A 123 7.48 10.71 -12.41
C GLY A 123 8.65 10.26 -11.51
N ASP A 124 8.54 10.41 -10.19
CA ASP A 124 9.59 10.00 -9.23
C ASP A 124 9.43 8.53 -8.84
N TRP A 125 9.74 7.64 -9.78
CA TRP A 125 9.53 6.19 -9.65
C TRP A 125 10.33 5.53 -8.54
N ASN A 126 11.54 6.02 -8.24
CA ASN A 126 12.39 5.46 -7.18
C ASN A 126 11.73 5.65 -5.81
N LYS A 127 11.20 6.85 -5.60
CA LYS A 127 10.51 7.18 -4.36
C LYS A 127 9.09 6.59 -4.32
N ALA A 128 8.38 6.52 -5.46
CA ALA A 128 7.10 5.82 -5.55
C ALA A 128 7.25 4.35 -5.14
N ARG A 129 8.32 3.68 -5.59
CA ARG A 129 8.65 2.30 -5.16
C ARG A 129 8.75 2.17 -3.65
N ALA A 130 9.48 3.06 -3.00
CA ALA A 130 9.67 3.01 -1.55
C ALA A 130 8.33 3.11 -0.80
N ASP A 131 7.41 3.93 -1.29
CA ASP A 131 6.09 4.11 -0.67
C ASP A 131 5.19 2.90 -0.90
N ALA A 132 5.16 2.35 -2.12
CA ALA A 132 4.42 1.13 -2.42
C ALA A 132 4.94 -0.06 -1.58
N TRP A 133 6.26 -0.16 -1.42
CA TRP A 133 6.88 -1.21 -0.60
C TRP A 133 6.55 -1.04 0.90
N ALA A 134 6.58 0.19 1.42
CA ALA A 134 6.17 0.47 2.78
C ALA A 134 4.70 0.09 3.02
N ALA A 135 3.79 0.51 2.14
CA ALA A 135 2.38 0.13 2.20
C ALA A 135 2.21 -1.40 2.18
N CYS A 136 2.95 -2.09 1.31
CA CYS A 136 2.97 -3.55 1.23
C CYS A 136 3.44 -4.22 2.51
N ASN A 137 4.52 -3.73 3.12
CA ASN A 137 5.01 -4.29 4.39
C ASN A 137 4.00 -4.06 5.52
N TYR A 138 3.42 -2.87 5.63
CA TYR A 138 2.41 -2.59 6.67
C TYR A 138 1.14 -3.41 6.51
N ALA A 139 0.70 -3.67 5.27
CA ALA A 139 -0.44 -4.55 5.01
C ALA A 139 -0.23 -5.98 5.56
N GLN A 140 1.02 -6.47 5.63
CA GLN A 140 1.32 -7.79 6.20
C GLN A 140 1.09 -7.87 7.71
N TYR A 141 1.13 -6.74 8.42
CA TYR A 141 0.94 -6.66 9.87
C TYR A 141 -0.52 -6.50 10.28
N SER A 142 -1.47 -6.47 9.35
CA SER A 142 -2.89 -6.38 9.69
C SER A 142 -3.29 -7.59 10.55
N PRO A 143 -3.80 -7.39 11.79
CA PRO A 143 -3.84 -8.38 12.88
C PRO A 143 -4.67 -9.66 12.61
N ASN A 144 -5.30 -9.78 11.45
CA ASN A 144 -5.94 -11.03 10.99
C ASN A 144 -5.07 -11.89 10.07
N GLY A 145 -3.81 -11.53 9.77
CA GLY A 145 -2.85 -12.33 8.97
C GLY A 145 -3.38 -12.78 7.60
N SER A 146 -4.49 -12.18 7.18
CA SER A 146 -5.49 -12.64 6.24
C SER A 146 -6.69 -11.78 6.55
N LEU A 147 -6.64 -10.62 5.95
CA LEU A 147 -7.80 -9.84 5.66
C LEU A 147 -8.73 -10.67 4.69
N GLY A 148 -8.44 -11.92 4.30
CA GLY A 148 -9.37 -12.86 3.64
C GLY A 148 -10.18 -13.82 4.55
N GLY A 149 -10.22 -13.61 5.87
CA GLY A 149 -11.05 -14.42 6.78
C GLY A 149 -12.54 -14.06 6.71
N ASP A 150 -13.43 -14.98 7.10
CA ASP A 150 -14.87 -14.72 7.28
C ASP A 150 -15.05 -13.55 8.28
N GLY A 151 -15.27 -12.33 7.77
CA GLY A 151 -15.36 -11.12 8.60
C GLY A 151 -14.67 -9.87 8.04
N MET A 152 -13.99 -9.97 6.89
CA MET A 152 -13.41 -8.79 6.25
C MET A 152 -14.49 -7.83 5.73
N ASP A 153 -14.39 -6.55 6.11
CA ASP A 153 -15.17 -5.52 5.44
C ASP A 153 -14.62 -5.22 4.03
N ALA A 154 -15.48 -4.68 3.18
CA ALA A 154 -15.12 -4.39 1.80
C ALA A 154 -14.02 -3.33 1.66
N ARG A 155 -13.79 -2.51 2.69
CA ARG A 155 -12.84 -1.38 2.65
C ARG A 155 -11.41 -1.88 2.78
N SER A 156 -11.13 -2.70 3.79
CA SER A 156 -9.81 -3.29 3.94
C SER A 156 -9.44 -4.15 2.73
N PHE A 157 -10.43 -4.79 2.10
CA PHE A 157 -10.21 -5.57 0.87
C PHE A 157 -9.67 -4.71 -0.25
N GLN A 158 -10.34 -3.57 -0.46
CA GLN A 158 -9.98 -2.62 -1.50
C GLN A 158 -8.59 -2.02 -1.24
N LEU A 159 -8.22 -1.82 0.03
CA LEU A 159 -6.91 -1.32 0.41
C LEU A 159 -5.80 -2.29 -0.01
N GLU A 160 -5.94 -3.59 0.28
CA GLU A 160 -4.95 -4.60 -0.12
C GLU A 160 -4.83 -4.77 -1.63
N LEU A 161 -5.96 -4.74 -2.35
CA LEU A 161 -5.94 -4.75 -3.81
C LEU A 161 -5.20 -3.53 -4.37
N THR A 162 -5.35 -2.35 -3.73
CA THR A 162 -4.63 -1.14 -4.14
C THR A 162 -3.13 -1.28 -3.87
N VAL A 163 -2.74 -1.82 -2.72
CA VAL A 163 -1.33 -2.13 -2.41
C VAL A 163 -0.71 -3.02 -3.49
N LEU A 164 -1.39 -4.11 -3.86
CA LEU A 164 -0.93 -5.02 -4.90
C LEU A 164 -0.77 -4.30 -6.25
N SER A 165 -1.75 -3.47 -6.61
CA SER A 165 -1.70 -2.72 -7.86
C SER A 165 -0.60 -1.65 -7.89
N ALA A 166 -0.34 -0.99 -6.77
CA ALA A 166 0.76 -0.02 -6.65
C ALA A 166 2.12 -0.70 -6.86
N MET A 167 2.34 -1.85 -6.20
CA MET A 167 3.56 -2.64 -6.35
C MET A 167 3.75 -3.13 -7.78
N TRP A 168 2.70 -3.63 -8.42
CA TRP A 168 2.74 -4.06 -9.81
C TRP A 168 3.03 -2.91 -10.79
N THR A 169 2.43 -1.76 -10.55
CA THR A 169 2.67 -0.54 -11.34
C THR A 169 4.15 -0.15 -11.31
N VAL A 170 4.80 -0.24 -10.15
CA VAL A 170 6.23 0.03 -10.03
C VAL A 170 7.07 -0.97 -10.83
N CYS A 171 6.74 -2.26 -10.78
CA CYS A 171 7.43 -3.28 -11.57
C CYS A 171 7.36 -2.98 -13.07
N GLN A 172 6.19 -2.56 -13.56
CA GLN A 172 5.99 -2.27 -14.99
C GLN A 172 6.72 -1.01 -15.47
N ASN A 173 6.96 -0.04 -14.57
CA ASN A 173 7.49 1.27 -14.94
C ASN A 173 8.95 1.50 -14.53
N THR A 174 9.61 0.48 -13.98
CA THR A 174 11.01 0.58 -13.57
C THR A 174 11.87 -0.52 -14.17
N ASN A 175 13.09 -0.18 -14.59
CA ASN A 175 14.02 -1.13 -15.21
C ASN A 175 15.08 -1.60 -14.20
N ASP A 176 14.63 -2.21 -13.11
CA ASP A 176 15.47 -2.61 -11.98
C ASP A 176 15.11 -4.03 -11.54
N LYS A 177 15.77 -5.00 -12.18
CA LYS A 177 15.44 -6.43 -12.06
C LYS A 177 15.57 -6.96 -10.63
N ILE A 178 16.49 -6.42 -9.83
CA ILE A 178 16.70 -6.86 -8.44
C ILE A 178 15.54 -6.37 -7.58
N ASN A 179 15.19 -5.10 -7.68
CA ASN A 179 14.11 -4.54 -6.88
C ASN A 179 12.73 -5.02 -7.38
N GLU A 180 12.57 -5.29 -8.68
CA GLU A 180 11.40 -5.96 -9.25
C GLU A 180 11.23 -7.35 -8.65
N TRP A 181 12.31 -8.14 -8.56
CA TRP A 181 12.29 -9.45 -7.93
C TRP A 181 11.80 -9.39 -6.48
N GLN A 182 12.39 -8.51 -5.66
CA GLN A 182 11.99 -8.33 -4.26
C GLN A 182 10.52 -7.90 -4.13
N THR A 183 10.08 -6.97 -4.97
CA THR A 183 8.69 -6.49 -5.03
C THR A 183 7.72 -7.61 -5.36
N LEU A 184 8.04 -8.45 -6.34
CA LEU A 184 7.20 -9.59 -6.74
C LEU A 184 7.17 -10.68 -5.67
N GLN A 185 8.23 -10.88 -4.89
CA GLN A 185 8.19 -11.78 -3.74
C GLN A 185 7.21 -11.29 -2.66
N SER A 186 7.19 -9.98 -2.36
CA SER A 186 6.21 -9.39 -1.44
C SER A 186 4.77 -9.50 -1.96
N ILE A 187 4.55 -9.26 -3.27
CA ILE A 187 3.26 -9.51 -3.93
C ILE A 187 2.85 -10.98 -3.77
N GLN A 188 3.78 -11.92 -3.97
CA GLN A 188 3.49 -13.35 -3.84
C GLN A 188 3.10 -13.73 -2.40
N GLN A 189 3.69 -13.10 -1.38
CA GLN A 189 3.29 -13.31 0.02
C GLN A 189 1.86 -12.83 0.27
N LEU A 190 1.50 -11.64 -0.22
CA LEU A 190 0.13 -11.15 -0.14
C LEU A 190 -0.84 -12.05 -0.90
N LEU A 191 -0.54 -12.46 -2.13
CA LEU A 191 -1.40 -13.35 -2.93
C LEU A 191 -1.58 -14.77 -2.35
N LYS A 192 -0.77 -15.17 -1.36
CA LYS A 192 -0.97 -16.43 -0.62
C LYS A 192 -2.05 -16.32 0.46
N LEU A 193 -2.47 -15.10 0.80
CA LEU A 193 -3.62 -14.86 1.67
C LEU A 193 -4.89 -15.42 1.00
N PRO A 194 -5.89 -15.88 1.76
CA PRO A 194 -7.11 -16.50 1.25
C PRO A 194 -8.03 -15.44 0.62
N PHE A 195 -7.60 -14.87 -0.48
CA PHE A 195 -8.42 -13.96 -1.28
C PHE A 195 -9.49 -14.74 -2.05
N PRO A 196 -10.73 -14.22 -2.13
CA PRO A 196 -11.67 -14.68 -3.15
C PRO A 196 -11.03 -14.46 -4.53
N GLN A 197 -10.59 -15.53 -5.20
CA GLN A 197 -9.89 -15.45 -6.49
C GLN A 197 -10.69 -14.68 -7.56
N SER A 198 -12.02 -14.66 -7.43
CA SER A 198 -12.93 -13.91 -8.30
C SER A 198 -12.73 -12.40 -8.27
N LYS A 199 -12.15 -11.84 -7.20
CA LYS A 199 -11.92 -10.39 -7.06
C LYS A 199 -10.46 -9.97 -7.32
N VAL A 200 -9.50 -10.87 -7.21
CA VAL A 200 -8.09 -10.56 -7.58
C VAL A 200 -7.96 -10.40 -9.10
N GLY A 201 -8.78 -11.10 -9.88
CA GLY A 201 -8.86 -10.93 -11.33
C GLY A 201 -9.25 -9.50 -11.78
N SER A 202 -9.94 -8.71 -10.93
CA SER A 202 -10.37 -7.36 -11.31
C SER A 202 -9.26 -6.32 -11.28
N ILE A 203 -8.12 -6.59 -10.62
CA ILE A 203 -6.93 -5.72 -10.65
C ILE A 203 -5.91 -6.16 -11.71
N GLY A 204 -6.23 -7.17 -12.51
CA GLY A 204 -5.39 -7.59 -13.64
C GLY A 204 -4.05 -8.24 -13.25
N ILE A 205 -3.90 -8.69 -12.00
CA ILE A 205 -2.71 -9.39 -11.49
C ILE A 205 -3.14 -10.77 -11.03
N THR A 206 -2.65 -11.82 -11.67
CA THR A 206 -2.88 -13.20 -11.22
C THR A 206 -1.64 -13.76 -10.52
N ARG A 207 -1.85 -14.75 -9.65
CA ARG A 207 -0.76 -15.50 -9.03
C ARG A 207 0.19 -16.11 -10.07
N GLU A 208 -0.37 -16.64 -11.15
CA GLU A 208 0.37 -17.22 -12.27
C GLU A 208 1.27 -16.18 -12.95
N GLN A 209 0.76 -14.97 -13.23
CA GLN A 209 1.55 -13.90 -13.83
C GLN A 209 2.75 -13.49 -12.96
N VAL A 210 2.56 -13.42 -11.63
CA VAL A 210 3.63 -13.11 -10.67
C VAL A 210 4.65 -14.24 -10.62
N GLU A 211 4.21 -15.50 -10.57
CA GLU A 211 5.08 -16.68 -10.54
C GLU A 211 5.89 -16.83 -11.83
N ASP A 212 5.28 -16.60 -12.99
CA ASP A 212 5.97 -16.63 -14.28
C ASP A 212 7.01 -15.51 -14.39
N ARG A 213 6.67 -14.28 -13.99
CA ARG A 213 7.62 -13.15 -14.03
C ARG A 213 8.77 -13.36 -13.07
N LEU A 214 8.51 -13.87 -11.87
CA LEU A 214 9.56 -14.30 -10.94
C LEU A 214 10.45 -15.33 -11.64
N LYS A 215 9.91 -16.41 -12.21
CA LYS A 215 10.75 -17.41 -12.89
C LYS A 215 11.67 -16.80 -13.95
N VAL A 216 11.16 -15.93 -14.81
CA VAL A 216 11.95 -15.24 -15.84
C VAL A 216 13.06 -14.39 -15.21
N LEU A 217 12.74 -13.58 -14.19
CA LEU A 217 13.74 -12.76 -13.51
C LEU A 217 14.83 -13.59 -12.84
N LYS A 218 14.51 -14.81 -12.39
CA LYS A 218 15.46 -15.72 -11.75
C LYS A 218 16.54 -16.10 -12.74
N ASP A 219 16.10 -16.58 -13.89
CA ASP A 219 16.96 -17.01 -14.98
C ASP A 219 17.81 -15.84 -15.49
N GLU A 220 17.24 -14.63 -15.58
CA GLU A 220 17.95 -13.42 -15.99
C GLU A 220 19.00 -12.93 -14.98
N LEU A 221 18.75 -13.11 -13.69
CA LEU A 221 19.68 -12.74 -12.61
C LEU A 221 20.81 -13.77 -12.48
N GLU A 222 20.48 -15.06 -12.55
CA GLU A 222 21.46 -16.16 -12.51
C GLU A 222 22.38 -16.17 -13.75
N ALA A 223 21.88 -15.78 -14.93
CA ALA A 223 22.69 -15.66 -16.14
C ALA A 223 23.69 -14.48 -16.13
N LYS A 224 23.61 -13.58 -15.15
CA LYS A 224 24.50 -12.42 -15.00
C LYS A 224 25.57 -12.59 -13.92
N THR A 225 25.50 -13.67 -13.14
CA THR A 225 26.50 -14.08 -12.14
C THR A 225 27.43 -15.16 -12.68
#